data_AF-A0A929KAP3-F1
#
_entry.id   AF-A0A929KAP3-F1
#
_cell.length_a   1.000
_cell.length_b   1.000
_cell.length_c   1.000
_cell.angle_alpha   90.00
_cell.angle_beta   90.00
_cell.angle_gamma   90.00
#
_symmetry.space_group_name_H-M   'P 1'
#
loop_
_entity.id
_entity.type
_entity.pdbx_description
1 polymer ?
#
loop_
_entity_poly.entity_id
_entity_poly.type
_entity_poly.pdbx_seq_one_letter_code
_entity_poly.pdbx_strand_id
1 'polypeptide(L)'
;MGFNFIRDYLKHRITAKTRHGTHSPFVYKLTDEVIYDFKPKSIYILLETLRKKLSNDALIQGKGTLARNNSPRLDQLIYRIAKDHRPVHIVELENASEVTTAYLAASYTSVKAGDTVLKEVTGTVDLLYIGACKTGALLMDYFYTYLPRFHAGSLMMVKGIYTNEEIKASWKEIKAHERVTVTVDLFWIGLVYFRKGQAKEHFKIKI
;
A
#
# COMPACT_ATOMS: atom_id res chain seq x y z
N MET A 1 -0.98 -1.85 21.56
CA MET A 1 0.00 -1.12 20.72
C MET A 1 1.22 -0.87 21.60
N GLY A 2 2.39 -1.43 21.29
CA GLY A 2 3.55 -1.43 22.19
C GLY A 2 4.34 -0.11 22.19
N PHE A 3 5.14 0.12 23.23
CA PHE A 3 6.00 1.31 23.39
C PHE A 3 6.89 1.58 22.16
N ASN A 4 7.48 0.52 21.58
CA ASN A 4 8.31 0.63 20.38
C ASN A 4 7.57 1.22 19.18
N PHE A 5 6.29 0.85 18.98
CA PHE A 5 5.47 1.36 17.88
C PHE A 5 5.21 2.87 18.03
N ILE A 6 4.88 3.32 19.25
CA ILE A 6 4.65 4.75 19.53
C ILE A 6 5.93 5.54 19.32
N ARG A 7 7.07 5.03 19.82
CA ARG A 7 8.38 5.65 19.60
C ARG A 7 8.72 5.76 18.12
N ASP A 8 8.50 4.68 17.36
CA ASP A 8 8.77 4.67 15.92
C ASP A 8 7.86 5.63 15.16
N TYR A 9 6.59 5.74 15.56
CA TYR A 9 5.65 6.71 15.00
C TYR A 9 6.11 8.14 15.24
N LEU A 10 6.48 8.48 16.47
CA LEU A 10 6.99 9.81 16.82
C LEU A 10 8.28 10.12 16.04
N LYS A 11 9.21 9.17 15.99
CA LYS A 11 10.46 9.30 15.23
C LYS A 11 10.19 9.50 13.74
N HIS A 12 9.27 8.75 13.14
CA HIS A 12 8.86 8.93 11.75
C HIS A 12 8.28 10.34 11.56
N ARG A 13 7.37 10.78 12.43
CA ARG A 13 6.71 12.09 12.34
C ARG A 13 7.68 13.28 12.42
N ILE A 14 8.80 13.14 13.15
CA ILE A 14 9.86 14.15 13.25
C ILE A 14 10.80 14.12 12.03
N THR A 15 11.11 12.93 11.51
CA THR A 15 12.09 12.76 10.43
C THR A 15 11.49 12.78 9.03
N ALA A 16 10.17 12.64 8.90
CA ALA A 16 9.46 12.61 7.64
C ALA A 16 9.34 14.01 7.03
N LYS A 17 9.53 14.08 5.72
CA LYS A 17 9.40 15.28 4.91
C LYS A 17 7.93 15.54 4.57
N THR A 18 7.61 16.80 4.35
CA THR A 18 6.33 17.25 3.76
C THR A 18 6.53 17.52 2.26
N ARG A 19 5.47 17.93 1.56
CA ARG A 19 5.48 18.19 0.10
C ARG A 19 6.67 19.03 -0.40
N HIS A 20 7.16 20.00 0.38
CA HIS A 20 8.23 20.92 -0.04
C HIS A 20 9.65 20.43 0.31
N GLY A 21 9.80 19.29 0.99
CA GLY A 21 11.11 18.74 1.39
C GLY A 21 11.72 17.74 0.41
N THR A 22 11.00 17.38 -0.66
CA THR A 22 11.40 16.34 -1.62
C THR A 22 12.01 16.96 -2.88
N HIS A 23 13.27 16.64 -3.19
CA HIS A 23 13.96 17.11 -4.39
C HIS A 23 13.72 16.23 -5.63
N SER A 24 12.92 15.17 -5.50
CA SER A 24 12.56 14.27 -6.61
C SER A 24 11.24 14.73 -7.25
N PRO A 25 11.22 15.15 -8.53
CA PRO A 25 9.99 15.61 -9.19
C PRO A 25 8.87 14.56 -9.18
N PHE A 26 9.24 13.28 -9.32
CA PHE A 26 8.31 12.16 -9.22
C PHE A 26 7.64 12.10 -7.84
N VAL A 27 8.43 12.17 -6.77
CA VAL A 27 7.88 12.08 -5.40
C VAL A 27 7.12 13.35 -5.04
N TYR A 28 7.58 14.52 -5.49
CA TYR A 28 6.82 15.76 -5.32
C TYR A 28 5.42 15.62 -5.91
N LYS A 29 5.31 15.20 -7.17
CA LYS A 29 4.03 14.98 -7.85
C LYS A 29 3.16 13.96 -7.12
N LEU A 30 3.72 12.80 -6.76
CA LEU A 30 3.02 11.76 -5.99
C LEU A 30 2.49 12.32 -4.65
N THR A 31 3.30 13.09 -3.93
CA THR A 31 2.88 13.66 -2.65
C THR A 31 1.78 14.69 -2.81
N ASP A 32 1.95 15.61 -3.75
CA ASP A 32 1.07 16.76 -3.95
C ASP A 32 -0.28 16.36 -4.55
N GLU A 33 -0.26 15.56 -5.62
CA GLU A 33 -1.45 15.26 -6.43
C GLU A 33 -2.19 13.99 -5.95
N VAL A 34 -1.52 13.10 -5.22
CA VAL A 34 -2.09 11.77 -4.87
C VAL A 34 -2.21 11.60 -3.37
N ILE A 35 -1.11 11.75 -2.62
CA ILE A 35 -1.10 11.49 -1.18
C ILE A 35 -1.94 12.55 -0.44
N TYR A 36 -1.70 13.83 -0.73
CA TYR A 36 -2.40 14.98 -0.12
C TYR A 36 -3.68 15.40 -0.85
N ASP A 37 -4.13 14.64 -1.86
CA ASP A 37 -5.45 14.86 -2.47
C ASP A 37 -6.58 14.36 -1.54
N PHE A 38 -6.94 15.20 -0.58
CA PHE A 38 -8.02 14.94 0.37
C PHE A 38 -9.42 15.27 -0.19
N LYS A 39 -9.53 15.60 -1.48
CA LYS A 39 -10.82 15.91 -2.08
C LYS A 39 -11.74 14.68 -2.02
N PRO A 40 -13.01 14.84 -1.65
CA PRO A 40 -13.96 13.74 -1.66
C PRO A 40 -14.13 13.21 -3.08
N LYS A 41 -14.11 11.89 -3.24
CA LYS A 41 -14.51 11.23 -4.49
C LYS A 41 -15.85 10.54 -4.28
N SER A 42 -16.73 10.57 -5.27
CA SER A 42 -18.07 9.98 -5.21
C SER A 42 -18.03 8.50 -4.79
N ILE A 43 -17.03 7.76 -5.27
CA ILE A 43 -16.81 6.35 -4.93
C ILE A 43 -16.62 6.10 -3.43
N TYR A 44 -16.14 7.09 -2.67
CA TYR A 44 -15.96 6.96 -1.22
C TYR A 44 -17.30 6.77 -0.51
N ILE A 45 -18.37 7.41 -0.99
CA ILE A 45 -19.71 7.26 -0.38
C ILE A 45 -20.17 5.81 -0.49
N LEU A 46 -20.01 5.22 -1.67
CA LEU A 46 -20.38 3.83 -1.92
C LEU A 46 -19.57 2.85 -1.06
N LEU A 47 -18.24 3.01 -1.04
CA LEU A 47 -17.34 2.10 -0.33
C LEU A 47 -17.41 2.25 1.19
N GLU A 48 -17.68 3.45 1.71
CA GLU A 48 -17.92 3.64 3.15
C GLU A 48 -19.30 3.14 3.58
N THR A 49 -20.29 3.13 2.68
CA THR A 49 -21.57 2.44 2.92
C THR A 49 -21.37 0.93 3.02
N LEU A 50 -20.58 0.36 2.09
CA LEU A 50 -20.18 -1.05 2.15
C LEU A 50 -19.44 -1.38 3.46
N ARG A 51 -18.48 -0.54 3.87
CA ARG A 51 -17.75 -0.71 5.15
C ARG A 51 -18.71 -0.79 6.33
N LYS A 52 -19.70 0.10 6.42
CA LYS A 52 -20.70 0.10 7.50
C LYS A 52 -21.55 -1.17 7.48
N LYS A 53 -22.00 -1.60 6.30
CA LYS A 53 -22.79 -2.84 6.15
C LYS A 53 -22.01 -4.06 6.64
N LEU A 54 -20.80 -4.27 6.13
CA LEU A 54 -19.94 -5.39 6.53
C LEU A 54 -19.59 -5.35 8.03
N SER A 55 -19.42 -4.15 8.59
CA SER A 55 -19.22 -3.97 10.02
C SER A 55 -20.41 -4.44 10.84
N ASN A 56 -21.63 -4.08 10.42
CA ASN A 56 -22.85 -4.49 11.11
C ASN A 56 -23.07 -6.00 10.99
N ASP A 57 -22.87 -6.58 9.80
CA ASP A 57 -23.02 -8.02 9.56
C ASP A 57 -22.05 -8.84 10.42
N ALA A 58 -20.80 -8.37 10.56
CA ALA A 58 -19.80 -9.02 11.42
C ALA A 58 -20.21 -8.99 12.91
N LEU A 59 -20.74 -7.86 13.38
CA LEU A 59 -21.26 -7.72 14.75
C LEU A 59 -22.43 -8.69 15.00
N ILE A 60 -23.38 -8.79 14.06
CA ILE A 60 -24.52 -9.71 14.15
C ILE A 60 -24.05 -11.17 14.21
N GLN A 61 -22.99 -11.53 13.47
CA GLN A 61 -22.42 -12.87 13.46
C GLN A 61 -21.56 -13.21 14.69
N GLY A 62 -21.46 -12.32 15.69
CA GLY A 62 -20.62 -12.53 16.87
C GLY A 62 -19.11 -12.59 16.57
N LYS A 63 -18.70 -12.23 15.34
CA LYS A 63 -17.29 -12.05 14.98
C LYS A 63 -16.90 -10.67 15.52
N GLY A 64 -16.32 -10.63 16.72
CA GLY A 64 -15.91 -9.41 17.41
C GLY A 64 -15.17 -8.42 16.49
N THR A 65 -15.26 -7.13 16.85
CA THR A 65 -14.84 -5.93 16.10
C THR A 65 -13.72 -6.14 15.08
N LEU A 66 -13.92 -5.55 13.90
CA LEU A 66 -13.09 -5.51 12.68
C LEU A 66 -11.63 -5.06 12.87
N ALA A 67 -10.86 -5.70 13.75
CA ALA A 67 -9.46 -5.43 14.02
C ALA A 67 -8.55 -5.58 12.78
N ARG A 68 -9.08 -6.13 11.68
CA ARG A 68 -8.41 -6.24 10.38
C ARG A 68 -8.64 -5.06 9.43
N ASN A 69 -9.70 -4.26 9.62
CA ASN A 69 -10.03 -3.21 8.68
C ASN A 69 -9.09 -2.01 8.85
N ASN A 70 -8.66 -1.47 7.72
CA ASN A 70 -7.97 -0.19 7.68
C ASN A 70 -8.89 0.93 8.18
N SER A 71 -8.30 2.07 8.55
CA SER A 71 -9.10 3.28 8.72
C SER A 71 -9.63 3.76 7.35
N PRO A 72 -10.77 4.49 7.31
CA PRO A 72 -11.26 5.09 6.06
C PRO A 72 -10.20 5.90 5.33
N ARG A 73 -9.37 6.64 6.08
CA ARG A 73 -8.27 7.44 5.51
C ARG A 73 -7.23 6.58 4.79
N LEU A 74 -6.88 5.42 5.34
CA LEU A 74 -5.88 4.53 4.75
C LEU A 74 -6.42 3.84 3.50
N ASP A 75 -7.66 3.34 3.50
CA ASP A 75 -8.23 2.74 2.28
C ASP A 75 -8.44 3.78 1.17
N GLN A 76 -8.88 4.99 1.51
CA GLN A 76 -8.98 6.08 0.54
C GLN A 76 -7.61 6.46 -0.04
N LEU A 77 -6.53 6.43 0.77
CA LEU A 77 -5.17 6.65 0.30
C LEU A 77 -4.69 5.53 -0.64
N ILE A 78 -4.91 4.26 -0.27
CA ILE A 78 -4.62 3.10 -1.11
C ILE A 78 -5.31 3.25 -2.46
N TYR A 79 -6.59 3.64 -2.48
CA TYR A 79 -7.31 3.91 -3.71
C TYR A 79 -6.69 5.02 -4.56
N ARG A 80 -6.27 6.14 -3.95
CA ARG A 80 -5.65 7.24 -4.70
C ARG A 80 -4.36 6.78 -5.36
N ILE A 81 -3.52 6.07 -4.60
CA ILE A 81 -2.24 5.55 -5.10
C ILE A 81 -2.48 4.54 -6.22
N ALA A 82 -3.36 3.56 -6.02
CA ALA A 82 -3.67 2.55 -7.02
C ALA A 82 -4.29 3.18 -8.29
N LYS A 83 -5.21 4.14 -8.13
CA LYS A 83 -5.86 4.80 -9.27
C LYS A 83 -4.89 5.67 -10.08
N ASP A 84 -4.01 6.41 -9.41
CA ASP A 84 -2.98 7.20 -10.10
C ASP A 84 -2.02 6.30 -10.89
N HIS A 85 -1.71 5.12 -10.33
CA HIS A 85 -0.85 4.12 -10.96
C HIS A 85 -1.45 3.46 -12.20
N ARG A 86 -2.79 3.49 -12.36
CA ARG A 86 -3.53 2.89 -13.49
C ARG A 86 -3.12 1.44 -13.81
N PRO A 87 -3.13 0.53 -12.81
CA PRO A 87 -2.71 -0.85 -13.02
C PRO A 87 -3.67 -1.59 -13.96
N VAL A 88 -3.12 -2.48 -14.78
CA VAL A 88 -3.91 -3.48 -15.51
C VAL A 88 -4.00 -4.76 -14.68
N HIS A 89 -2.88 -5.21 -14.10
CA HIS A 89 -2.79 -6.42 -13.28
C HIS A 89 -2.48 -6.06 -11.82
N ILE A 90 -3.46 -6.32 -10.95
CA ILE A 90 -3.32 -6.19 -9.50
C ILE A 90 -3.23 -7.58 -8.88
N VAL A 91 -2.24 -7.77 -8.02
CA VAL A 91 -2.15 -8.92 -7.12
C VAL A 91 -2.37 -8.45 -5.70
N GLU A 92 -3.24 -9.15 -4.98
CA GLU A 92 -3.47 -8.95 -3.56
C GLU A 92 -2.98 -10.17 -2.78
N LEU A 93 -2.09 -9.97 -1.81
CA LEU A 93 -1.57 -10.99 -0.90
C LEU A 93 -1.91 -10.64 0.54
N GLU A 94 -1.94 -11.66 1.41
CA GLU A 94 -2.37 -11.56 2.80
C GLU A 94 -3.78 -10.96 2.93
N ASN A 95 -4.81 -11.79 2.67
CA ASN A 95 -6.25 -11.50 2.76
C ASN A 95 -6.55 -10.10 3.32
N ALA A 96 -6.65 -9.10 2.45
CA ALA A 96 -7.07 -7.78 2.88
C ALA A 96 -8.52 -7.84 3.39
N SER A 97 -8.98 -6.76 4.00
CA SER A 97 -10.41 -6.66 4.27
C SER A 97 -11.18 -6.56 2.95
N GLU A 98 -12.38 -7.13 2.88
CA GLU A 98 -13.27 -7.00 1.72
C GLU A 98 -13.45 -5.53 1.28
N VAL A 99 -13.43 -4.61 2.26
CA VAL A 99 -13.46 -3.16 2.01
C VAL A 99 -12.22 -2.71 1.25
N THR A 100 -11.02 -3.10 1.69
CA THR A 100 -9.76 -2.77 1.00
C THR A 100 -9.73 -3.35 -0.40
N THR A 101 -10.15 -4.60 -0.58
CA THR A 101 -10.27 -5.24 -1.89
C THR A 101 -11.24 -4.46 -2.79
N ALA A 102 -12.37 -3.98 -2.26
CA ALA A 102 -13.31 -3.16 -3.02
C ALA A 102 -12.71 -1.78 -3.41
N TYR A 103 -11.88 -1.17 -2.55
CA TYR A 103 -11.13 0.04 -2.89
C TYR A 103 -10.09 -0.20 -3.98
N LEU A 104 -9.36 -1.31 -3.93
CA LEU A 104 -8.41 -1.70 -5.00
C LEU A 104 -9.14 -1.97 -6.31
N ALA A 105 -10.26 -2.71 -6.27
CA ALA A 105 -11.08 -2.98 -7.45
C ALA A 105 -11.68 -1.70 -8.04
N ALA A 106 -12.06 -0.72 -7.22
CA ALA A 106 -12.57 0.55 -7.71
C ALA A 106 -11.48 1.41 -8.41
N SER A 107 -10.20 1.06 -8.28
CA SER A 107 -9.09 1.78 -8.92
C SER A 107 -8.87 1.41 -10.39
N TYR A 108 -9.46 0.30 -10.87
CA TYR A 108 -9.40 -0.09 -12.27
C TYR A 108 -10.03 0.98 -13.17
N THR A 109 -9.32 1.37 -14.23
CA THR A 109 -9.80 2.39 -15.19
C THR A 109 -10.77 1.78 -16.22
N SER A 110 -10.76 0.45 -16.38
CA SER A 110 -11.64 -0.29 -17.27
C SER A 110 -11.62 -1.77 -16.88
N VAL A 111 -12.64 -2.25 -16.17
CA VAL A 111 -12.80 -3.69 -15.95
C VAL A 111 -13.32 -4.28 -17.26
N LYS A 112 -12.50 -5.01 -18.02
CA LYS A 112 -13.05 -5.97 -18.98
C LYS A 112 -13.50 -7.19 -18.17
N ALA A 113 -14.64 -7.77 -18.53
CA ALA A 113 -15.10 -9.03 -17.94
C ALA A 113 -13.98 -10.08 -18.11
N GLY A 114 -13.34 -10.47 -17.00
CA GLY A 114 -12.15 -11.33 -16.99
C GLY A 114 -11.01 -10.84 -16.10
N ASP A 115 -10.94 -9.52 -15.83
CA ASP A 115 -9.91 -8.90 -14.98
C ASP A 115 -10.21 -9.17 -13.50
N THR A 116 -10.02 -10.40 -13.05
CA THR A 116 -10.14 -10.79 -11.64
C THR A 116 -8.86 -10.39 -10.91
N VAL A 117 -8.94 -10.07 -9.61
CA VAL A 117 -7.76 -10.08 -8.72
C VAL A 117 -7.13 -11.47 -8.82
N LEU A 118 -6.09 -11.61 -9.66
CA LEU A 118 -5.55 -12.91 -10.03
C LEU A 118 -4.70 -13.43 -8.87
N LYS A 119 -5.16 -14.52 -8.24
CA LYS A 119 -4.36 -15.30 -7.29
C LYS A 119 -3.19 -16.02 -7.96
N GLU A 120 -3.27 -16.24 -9.27
CA GLU A 120 -2.20 -16.82 -10.09
C GLU A 120 -1.93 -15.91 -11.28
N VAL A 121 -0.88 -15.09 -11.16
CA VAL A 121 -0.38 -14.33 -12.32
C VAL A 121 0.61 -15.23 -13.07
N THR A 122 0.56 -15.23 -14.41
CA THR A 122 1.58 -15.86 -15.27
C THR A 122 2.43 -14.81 -16.00
N GLY A 123 2.08 -13.52 -15.89
CA GLY A 123 2.74 -12.40 -16.55
C GLY A 123 3.34 -11.34 -15.60
N THR A 124 3.47 -10.12 -16.11
CA THR A 124 3.95 -8.96 -15.35
C THR A 124 2.93 -8.47 -14.33
N VAL A 125 3.40 -7.89 -13.24
CA VAL A 125 2.54 -7.31 -12.19
C VAL A 125 2.69 -5.80 -12.17
N ASP A 126 1.60 -5.07 -12.46
CA ASP A 126 1.60 -3.61 -12.42
C ASP A 126 1.52 -3.11 -10.97
N LEU A 127 0.69 -3.76 -10.14
CA LEU A 127 0.52 -3.40 -8.74
C LEU A 127 0.42 -4.65 -7.85
N LEU A 128 1.33 -4.77 -6.89
CA LEU A 128 1.26 -5.77 -5.82
C LEU A 128 0.85 -5.08 -4.52
N TYR A 129 -0.30 -5.44 -3.95
CA TYR A 129 -0.67 -5.06 -2.59
C TYR A 129 -0.44 -6.23 -1.65
N ILE A 130 0.40 -6.01 -0.64
CA ILE A 130 0.64 -6.94 0.46
C ILE A 130 -0.07 -6.37 1.69
N GLY A 131 -1.04 -7.12 2.20
CA GLY A 131 -1.74 -6.84 3.43
C GLY A 131 -0.85 -6.93 4.68
N ALA A 132 -1.46 -7.05 5.85
CA ALA A 132 -0.70 -7.09 7.09
C ALA A 132 -0.04 -8.46 7.29
N CYS A 133 1.21 -8.61 6.82
CA CYS A 133 2.04 -9.79 7.08
C CYS A 133 2.29 -10.00 8.57
N LYS A 134 2.32 -11.27 8.98
CA LYS A 134 2.64 -11.66 10.37
C LYS A 134 4.15 -11.70 10.65
N THR A 135 4.95 -12.14 9.69
CA THR A 135 6.40 -12.39 9.85
C THR A 135 7.20 -11.69 8.76
N GLY A 136 8.47 -11.41 9.05
CA GLY A 136 9.40 -10.84 8.07
C GLY A 136 9.71 -11.81 6.93
N ALA A 137 9.89 -13.10 7.26
CA ALA A 137 10.17 -14.14 6.28
C ALA A 137 9.09 -14.21 5.18
N LEU A 138 7.81 -14.18 5.55
CA LEU A 138 6.71 -14.23 4.59
C LEU A 138 6.69 -13.00 3.66
N LEU A 139 6.99 -11.82 4.20
CA LEU A 139 7.10 -10.60 3.40
C LEU A 139 8.25 -10.70 2.38
N MET A 140 9.40 -11.25 2.79
CA MET A 140 10.54 -11.45 1.91
C MET A 140 10.27 -12.53 0.86
N ASP A 141 9.57 -13.61 1.21
CA ASP A 141 9.14 -14.64 0.27
C ASP A 141 8.27 -14.05 -0.82
N TYR A 142 7.27 -13.22 -0.47
CA TYR A 142 6.46 -12.51 -1.46
C TYR A 142 7.30 -11.54 -2.30
N PHE A 143 8.20 -10.78 -1.68
CA PHE A 143 9.06 -9.88 -2.43
C PHE A 143 9.86 -10.63 -3.50
N TYR A 144 10.60 -11.69 -3.14
CA TYR A 144 11.41 -12.44 -4.09
C TYR A 144 10.58 -13.26 -5.09
N THR A 145 9.40 -13.75 -4.70
CA THR A 145 8.47 -14.45 -5.61
C THR A 145 8.01 -13.54 -6.74
N TYR A 146 7.68 -12.28 -6.43
CA TYR A 146 7.16 -11.33 -7.41
C TYR A 146 8.22 -10.45 -8.06
N LEU A 147 9.43 -10.39 -7.50
CA LEU A 147 10.53 -9.58 -8.03
C LEU A 147 10.80 -9.83 -9.53
N PRO A 148 10.89 -11.08 -10.04
CA PRO A 148 11.07 -11.35 -11.47
C PRO A 148 9.93 -10.81 -12.36
N ARG A 149 8.75 -10.57 -11.80
CA ARG A 149 7.53 -10.15 -12.51
C ARG A 149 7.33 -8.63 -12.52
N PHE A 150 8.13 -7.91 -11.74
CA PHE A 150 8.12 -6.45 -11.76
C PHE A 150 8.84 -5.87 -12.98
N HIS A 151 8.25 -4.84 -13.56
CA HIS A 151 8.78 -4.03 -14.66
C HIS A 151 9.00 -2.59 -14.18
N ALA A 152 9.49 -1.72 -15.07
CA ALA A 152 9.86 -0.34 -14.74
C ALA A 152 8.69 0.52 -14.19
N GLY A 153 7.46 0.09 -14.48
CA GLY A 153 6.23 0.72 -14.04
C GLY A 153 5.53 -0.02 -12.90
N SER A 154 6.13 -1.05 -12.29
CA SER A 154 5.49 -1.76 -11.18
C SER A 154 5.52 -0.95 -9.90
N LEU A 155 4.47 -1.11 -9.10
CA LEU A 155 4.35 -0.62 -7.74
C LEU A 155 4.08 -1.79 -6.79
N MET A 156 4.87 -1.90 -5.73
CA MET A 156 4.53 -2.74 -4.59
C MET A 156 4.13 -1.87 -3.39
N MET A 157 2.99 -2.19 -2.79
CA MET A 157 2.46 -1.57 -1.57
C MET A 157 2.48 -2.58 -0.43
N VAL A 158 3.11 -2.22 0.69
CA VAL A 158 3.23 -3.09 1.86
C VAL A 158 2.58 -2.43 3.07
N LYS A 159 1.47 -3.00 3.57
CA LYS A 159 0.82 -2.50 4.77
C LYS A 159 1.63 -2.90 6.02
N GLY A 160 1.74 -1.97 6.96
CA GLY A 160 2.26 -2.27 8.29
C GLY A 160 3.77 -2.41 8.38
N ILE A 161 4.54 -1.62 7.63
CA ILE A 161 6.03 -1.68 7.62
C ILE A 161 6.71 -1.39 8.98
N TYR A 162 5.96 -0.98 10.02
CA TYR A 162 6.43 -0.80 11.41
C TYR A 162 5.75 -1.73 12.44
N THR A 163 5.01 -2.76 12.02
CA THR A 163 4.20 -3.58 12.94
C THR A 163 5.03 -4.37 13.94
N ASN A 164 6.20 -4.88 13.55
CA ASN A 164 7.15 -5.58 14.41
C ASN A 164 8.60 -5.44 13.89
N GLU A 165 9.57 -5.93 14.66
CA GLU A 165 11.00 -5.83 14.31
C GLU A 165 11.37 -6.62 13.04
N GLU A 166 10.77 -7.79 12.82
CA GLU A 166 11.04 -8.60 11.62
C GLU A 166 10.57 -7.92 10.34
N ILE A 167 9.38 -7.32 10.36
CA ILE A 167 8.83 -6.55 9.24
C ILE A 167 9.67 -5.31 8.99
N LYS A 168 10.17 -4.63 10.04
CA LYS A 168 11.09 -3.50 9.89
C LYS A 168 12.44 -3.91 9.29
N ALA A 169 12.97 -5.06 9.68
CA ALA A 169 14.18 -5.62 9.09
C ALA A 169 13.98 -5.93 7.60
N SER A 170 12.85 -6.57 7.25
CA SER A 170 12.48 -6.87 5.87
C SER A 170 12.28 -5.60 5.05
N TRP A 171 11.65 -4.56 5.60
CA TRP A 171 11.52 -3.26 4.95
C TRP A 171 12.88 -2.61 4.66
N LYS A 172 13.85 -2.74 5.59
CA LYS A 172 15.22 -2.26 5.37
C LYS A 172 15.91 -3.04 4.24
N GLU A 173 15.71 -4.35 4.17
CA GLU A 173 16.27 -5.21 3.12
C GLU A 173 15.67 -4.89 1.74
N ILE A 174 14.33 -4.81 1.64
CA ILE A 174 13.63 -4.43 0.41
C ILE A 174 14.15 -3.10 -0.13
N LYS A 175 14.32 -2.09 0.73
CA LYS A 175 14.92 -0.80 0.34
C LYS A 175 16.34 -0.96 -0.21
N ALA A 176 17.15 -1.81 0.40
CA ALA A 176 18.54 -2.02 0.01
C ALA A 176 18.68 -2.79 -1.31
N HIS A 177 17.68 -3.58 -1.71
CA HIS A 177 17.72 -4.42 -2.91
C HIS A 177 18.01 -3.63 -4.20
N GLU A 178 18.89 -4.12 -5.07
CA GLU A 178 19.41 -3.41 -6.26
C GLU A 178 18.31 -2.98 -7.26
N ARG A 179 17.27 -3.81 -7.42
CA ARG A 179 16.14 -3.52 -8.31
C ARG A 179 15.18 -2.44 -7.77
N VAL A 180 15.22 -2.17 -6.48
CA VAL A 180 14.39 -1.13 -5.87
C VAL A 180 15.02 0.22 -6.11
N THR A 181 14.24 1.16 -6.63
CA THR A 181 14.75 2.48 -7.04
C THR A 181 14.21 3.58 -6.15
N VAL A 182 12.90 3.62 -5.92
CA VAL A 182 12.29 4.60 -5.04
C VAL A 182 11.46 3.89 -4.01
N THR A 183 11.61 4.27 -2.74
CA THR A 183 10.65 3.87 -1.71
C THR A 183 10.05 5.08 -1.02
N VAL A 184 8.75 5.04 -0.74
CA VAL A 184 8.06 6.04 0.04
C VAL A 184 7.48 5.38 1.29
N ASP A 185 8.01 5.77 2.45
CA ASP A 185 7.60 5.30 3.76
C ASP A 185 6.56 6.28 4.34
N LEU A 186 5.30 5.84 4.37
CA LEU A 186 4.16 6.58 4.93
C LEU A 186 3.77 6.10 6.34
N PHE A 187 4.70 5.42 7.02
CA PHE A 187 4.53 4.75 8.31
C PHE A 187 3.54 3.56 8.29
N TRP A 188 2.30 3.80 7.88
CA TRP A 188 1.24 2.78 7.83
C TRP A 188 1.36 1.87 6.61
N ILE A 189 1.94 2.40 5.52
CA ILE A 189 2.12 1.69 4.25
C ILE A 189 3.45 2.12 3.62
N GLY A 190 4.19 1.16 3.08
CA GLY A 190 5.39 1.39 2.29
C GLY A 190 5.10 1.25 0.80
N LEU A 191 5.58 2.18 -0.01
CA LEU A 191 5.52 2.12 -1.47
C LEU A 191 6.90 1.79 -2.01
N VAL A 192 6.99 0.90 -2.99
CA VAL A 192 8.24 0.45 -3.61
C VAL A 192 8.10 0.49 -5.13
N TYR A 193 8.98 1.23 -5.78
CA TYR A 193 9.00 1.43 -7.22
C TYR A 193 10.30 0.88 -7.84
N PHE A 194 10.21 0.41 -9.09
CA PHE A 194 11.28 -0.26 -9.84
C PHE A 194 11.69 0.50 -11.11
N ARG A 195 11.67 1.84 -11.06
CA ARG A 195 11.84 2.77 -12.19
C ARG A 195 13.25 2.67 -12.80
N LYS A 196 13.34 2.58 -14.13
CA LYS A 196 14.63 2.66 -14.84
C LYS A 196 15.08 4.11 -14.99
N GLY A 197 16.39 4.36 -14.93
CA GLY A 197 16.98 5.68 -15.19
C GLY A 197 16.80 6.71 -14.06
N GLN A 198 16.35 6.29 -12.88
CA GLN A 198 16.28 7.15 -11.68
C GLN A 198 17.27 6.63 -10.63
N ALA A 199 17.93 7.55 -9.92
CA ALA A 199 18.81 7.20 -8.81
C ALA A 199 18.02 6.53 -7.67
N LYS A 200 18.71 5.68 -6.88
CA LYS A 200 18.10 5.06 -5.71
C LYS A 200 17.83 6.12 -4.64
N GLU A 201 16.57 6.30 -4.26
CA GLU A 201 16.13 7.29 -3.28
C GLU A 201 15.08 6.73 -2.31
N HIS A 202 15.18 7.10 -1.03
CA HIS A 202 14.26 6.63 0.00
C HIS A 202 13.65 7.81 0.76
N PHE A 203 12.34 7.97 0.66
CA PHE A 203 11.60 9.06 1.25
C PHE A 203 10.79 8.59 2.45
N LYS A 204 10.75 9.40 3.49
CA LYS A 204 9.74 9.31 4.55
C LYS A 204 8.80 10.48 4.38
N ILE A 205 7.51 10.22 4.22
CA ILE A 205 6.50 11.27 3.98
C ILE A 205 5.47 11.22 5.09
N LYS A 206 5.15 12.40 5.62
CA LYS A 206 4.18 12.55 6.71
C LYS A 206 2.76 12.60 6.16
N ILE A 207 1.87 11.74 6.67
CA ILE A 207 0.43 11.75 6.36
C ILE A 207 -0.42 11.96 7.61
#